data_AF-A0A964EUJ5-F1
#
_entry.id   AF-A0A964EUJ5-F1
#
_cell.length_a   1.000
_cell.length_b   1.000
_cell.length_c   1.000
_cell.angle_alpha   90.00
_cell.angle_beta   90.00
_cell.angle_gamma   90.00
#
_symmetry.space_group_name_H-M   'P 1'
#
loop_
_entity.id
_entity.type
_entity.pdbx_description
1 polymer ?
#
loop_
_entity_poly.entity_id
_entity_poly.type
_entity_poly.pdbx_seq_one_letter_code
_entity_poly.pdbx_strand_id
1 'polypeptide(L)'
;MDRRSLFIAVILVGQLLLPLRYYAFGDDPYDERFSWRMFSPIRMVKCGARFEAAGKPVDLNETFHSAWITLVGRGRLDVTEAVGARICLINPGDPVTLLYVCEGVDGERTTLSKPDHDICPDGRW
;
A
#
# COMPACT_ATOMS: atom_id res chain seq x y z
N MET A 1 -22.15 -36.91 -7.60
CA MET A 1 -21.36 -35.94 -8.37
C MET A 1 -20.00 -36.57 -8.64
N ASP A 2 -19.56 -36.68 -9.89
CA ASP A 2 -18.25 -37.27 -10.23
C ASP A 2 -17.11 -36.38 -9.70
N ARG A 3 -15.92 -36.95 -9.40
CA ARG A 3 -14.73 -36.24 -8.91
C ARG A 3 -14.35 -35.07 -9.81
N ARG A 4 -14.53 -35.21 -11.13
CA ARG A 4 -14.30 -34.13 -12.10
C ARG A 4 -15.27 -32.98 -11.89
N SER A 5 -16.56 -33.26 -11.72
CA SER A 5 -17.57 -32.25 -11.46
C SER A 5 -17.34 -31.54 -10.12
N LEU A 6 -16.92 -32.27 -9.08
CA LEU A 6 -16.54 -31.69 -7.79
C LEU A 6 -15.35 -30.74 -7.92
N PHE A 7 -14.29 -31.16 -8.62
CA PHE A 7 -13.11 -30.32 -8.85
C PHE A 7 -13.45 -29.03 -9.61
N ILE A 8 -14.24 -29.14 -10.68
CA ILE A 8 -14.70 -27.98 -11.46
C ILE A 8 -15.53 -27.05 -10.57
N ALA A 9 -16.46 -27.59 -9.78
CA ALA A 9 -17.28 -26.80 -8.88
C ALA A 9 -16.43 -26.03 -7.85
N VAL A 10 -15.42 -26.66 -7.26
CA VAL A 10 -14.50 -26.00 -6.32
C VAL A 10 -13.74 -24.85 -6.98
N ILE A 11 -13.23 -25.06 -8.20
CA ILE A 11 -12.54 -23.99 -8.94
C ILE A 11 -13.49 -22.82 -9.23
N LEU A 12 -14.69 -23.11 -9.74
CA LEU A 12 -15.68 -22.06 -10.06
C LEU A 12 -16.10 -21.28 -8.81
N VAL A 13 -16.33 -21.98 -7.70
CA VAL A 13 -16.62 -21.33 -6.41
C VAL A 13 -15.43 -20.46 -5.98
N GLY A 14 -14.20 -20.95 -6.09
CA GLY A 14 -13.00 -20.17 -5.79
C GLY A 14 -12.86 -18.90 -6.65
N GLN A 15 -13.17 -19.00 -7.95
CA GLN A 15 -13.15 -17.87 -8.88
C GLN A 15 -14.19 -16.78 -8.54
N LEU A 16 -15.29 -17.14 -7.86
CA LEU A 16 -16.31 -16.20 -7.40
C LEU A 16 -15.99 -15.64 -6.00
N LEU A 17 -15.52 -16.50 -5.09
CA LEU A 17 -15.22 -16.12 -3.71
C LEU A 17 -14.03 -15.18 -3.60
N LEU A 18 -13.00 -15.33 -4.44
CA LEU A 18 -11.81 -14.48 -4.38
C LEU A 18 -12.12 -12.99 -4.70
N PRO A 19 -12.80 -12.64 -5.80
CA PRO A 19 -13.26 -11.28 -6.04
C PRO A 19 -14.26 -10.81 -4.97
N LEU A 20 -15.20 -11.66 -4.56
CA LEU A 20 -16.19 -11.28 -3.56
C LEU A 20 -15.54 -10.89 -2.23
N ARG A 21 -14.57 -11.69 -1.77
CA ARG A 21 -13.78 -11.37 -0.57
C ARG A 21 -13.06 -10.04 -0.71
N TYR A 22 -12.47 -9.78 -1.88
CA TYR A 22 -11.79 -8.52 -2.16
C TYR A 22 -12.74 -7.32 -2.09
N TYR A 23 -13.97 -7.44 -2.58
CA TYR A 23 -14.95 -6.37 -2.50
C TYR A 23 -15.54 -6.19 -1.10
N ALA A 24 -15.77 -7.28 -0.36
CA ALA A 24 -16.42 -7.24 0.95
C ALA A 24 -15.45 -6.89 2.10
N PHE A 25 -14.17 -7.24 1.96
CA PHE A 25 -13.16 -7.14 3.02
C PHE A 25 -11.85 -6.50 2.55
N GLY A 26 -11.83 -5.85 1.39
CA GLY A 26 -10.65 -5.13 0.92
C GLY A 26 -10.50 -3.81 1.67
N ASP A 27 -9.47 -3.71 2.49
CA ASP A 27 -9.22 -2.52 3.32
C ASP A 27 -8.54 -1.36 2.54
N ASP A 28 -7.88 -1.67 1.42
CA ASP A 28 -7.18 -0.66 0.60
C ASP A 28 -7.96 -0.32 -0.68
N PRO A 29 -8.57 0.88 -0.78
CA PRO A 29 -9.27 1.32 -1.98
C PRO A 29 -8.34 1.50 -3.19
N TYR A 30 -7.04 1.68 -2.97
CA TYR A 30 -6.01 1.89 -3.99
C TYR A 30 -5.39 0.60 -4.52
N ASP A 31 -5.81 -0.58 -4.04
CA ASP A 31 -5.32 -1.84 -4.57
C ASP A 31 -5.82 -2.09 -6.02
N GLU A 32 -4.88 -2.44 -6.91
CA GLU A 32 -5.07 -2.64 -8.35
C GLU A 32 -4.88 -4.12 -8.77
N ARG A 33 -4.90 -5.08 -7.82
CA ARG A 33 -4.68 -6.53 -8.12
C ARG A 33 -5.58 -7.12 -9.20
N PHE A 34 -6.74 -6.51 -9.47
CA PHE A 34 -7.67 -6.97 -10.48
C PHE A 34 -7.74 -6.00 -11.67
N SER A 35 -7.65 -6.55 -12.88
CA SER A 35 -7.57 -5.78 -14.13
C SER A 35 -8.75 -4.84 -14.39
N TRP A 36 -9.94 -5.11 -13.85
CA TRP A 36 -11.07 -4.18 -14.01
C TRP A 36 -10.92 -2.89 -13.20
N ARG A 37 -10.12 -2.88 -12.11
CA ARG A 37 -9.76 -1.65 -11.37
C ARG A 37 -8.84 -0.74 -12.19
N MET A 38 -8.23 -1.26 -13.26
CA MET A 38 -7.42 -0.49 -14.21
C MET A 38 -8.18 0.69 -14.85
N PHE A 39 -9.51 0.61 -14.87
CA PHE A 39 -10.43 1.64 -15.39
C PHE A 39 -11.12 2.46 -14.30
N SER A 40 -10.78 2.26 -13.03
CA SER A 40 -11.36 3.01 -11.92
C SER A 40 -10.74 4.42 -11.86
N PRO A 41 -11.54 5.47 -11.53
CA PRO A 41 -11.03 6.81 -11.28
C PRO A 41 -9.94 6.86 -10.21
N ILE A 42 -9.91 5.87 -9.31
CA ILE A 42 -8.89 5.76 -8.25
C ILE A 42 -7.46 5.78 -8.79
N ARG A 43 -7.24 5.35 -10.05
CA ARG A 43 -5.93 5.41 -10.72
C ARG A 43 -5.41 6.82 -10.95
N MET A 44 -6.28 7.82 -10.90
CA MET A 44 -5.91 9.23 -11.03
C MET A 44 -5.44 9.83 -9.71
N VAL A 45 -5.61 9.13 -8.58
CA VAL A 45 -5.08 9.57 -7.30
C VAL A 45 -3.56 9.64 -7.36
N LYS A 46 -3.01 10.75 -6.87
CA LYS A 46 -1.57 10.94 -6.74
C LYS A 46 -1.23 11.11 -5.28
N CYS A 47 -0.32 10.30 -4.78
CA CYS A 47 0.16 10.42 -3.42
C CYS A 47 1.65 10.80 -3.39
N GLY A 48 2.02 11.58 -2.39
CA GLY A 48 3.41 11.85 -2.04
C GLY A 48 3.69 11.25 -0.67
N ALA A 49 4.70 10.37 -0.60
CA ALA A 49 5.26 9.92 0.66
C ALA A 49 6.63 10.57 0.84
N ARG A 50 6.82 11.22 1.99
CA ARG A 50 8.11 11.72 2.43
C ARG A 50 8.46 11.06 3.74
N PHE A 51 9.58 10.37 3.75
CA PHE A 51 10.15 9.74 4.94
C PHE A 51 11.30 10.59 5.46
N GLU A 52 11.38 10.76 6.77
CA GLU A 52 12.52 11.37 7.43
C GLU A 52 13.02 10.45 8.54
N ALA A 53 14.32 10.22 8.61
CA ALA A 53 14.98 9.44 9.65
C ALA A 53 15.95 10.35 10.41
N ALA A 54 15.83 10.41 11.74
CA ALA A 54 16.60 11.34 12.57
C ALA A 54 16.55 12.81 12.07
N GLY A 55 15.38 13.24 11.57
CA GLY A 55 15.15 14.58 11.03
C GLY A 55 15.80 14.87 9.68
N LYS A 56 16.31 13.84 8.98
CA LYS A 56 16.88 13.95 7.63
C LYS A 56 15.98 13.26 6.61
N PRO A 57 15.74 13.86 5.43
CA PRO A 57 15.02 13.19 4.34
C PRO A 57 15.71 11.89 3.94
N VAL A 58 14.93 10.82 3.80
CA VAL A 58 15.41 9.54 3.29
C VAL A 58 15.31 9.56 1.76
N ASP A 59 16.42 9.32 1.06
CA ASP A 59 16.38 9.10 -0.39
C ASP A 59 15.94 7.66 -0.69
N LEU A 60 14.70 7.51 -1.13
CA LEU A 60 14.14 6.21 -1.49
C LEU A 60 14.86 5.57 -2.69
N ASN A 61 15.48 6.35 -3.58
CA ASN A 61 16.14 5.81 -4.77
C ASN A 61 17.44 5.07 -4.44
N GLU A 62 18.08 5.40 -3.32
CA GLU A 62 19.30 4.72 -2.88
C GLU A 62 19.01 3.30 -2.37
N THR A 63 17.83 3.10 -1.77
CA THR A 63 17.49 1.86 -1.04
C THR A 63 16.48 0.98 -1.77
N PHE A 64 15.55 1.58 -2.52
CA PHE A 64 14.42 0.88 -3.11
C PHE A 64 14.43 0.95 -4.63
N HIS A 65 14.00 -0.14 -5.26
CA HIS A 65 13.78 -0.16 -6.69
C HIS A 65 12.62 0.76 -7.08
N SER A 66 12.71 1.41 -8.25
CA SER A 66 11.74 2.41 -8.74
C SER A 66 10.28 1.91 -8.77
N ALA A 67 10.07 0.61 -8.96
CA ALA A 67 8.75 -0.02 -8.90
C ALA A 67 8.07 0.17 -7.53
N TRP A 68 8.82 0.02 -6.42
CA TRP A 68 8.30 0.23 -5.07
C TRP A 68 7.99 1.70 -4.82
N ILE A 69 8.88 2.59 -5.24
CA ILE A 69 8.69 4.05 -5.12
C ILE A 69 7.43 4.49 -5.89
N THR A 70 7.21 3.92 -7.08
CA THR A 70 6.01 4.18 -7.87
C THR A 70 4.74 3.72 -7.15
N LEU A 71 4.76 2.55 -6.50
CA LEU A 71 3.61 2.03 -5.76
C LEU A 71 3.30 2.91 -4.52
N VAL A 72 4.33 3.33 -3.78
CA VAL A 72 4.17 4.29 -2.68
C VAL A 72 3.48 5.58 -3.15
N GLY A 73 3.87 6.09 -4.33
CA GLY A 73 3.27 7.29 -4.93
C GLY A 73 1.83 7.12 -5.46
N ARG A 74 1.27 5.91 -5.42
CA ARG A 74 -0.07 5.58 -5.94
C ARG A 74 -1.14 5.34 -4.86
N GLY A 75 -0.84 5.65 -3.60
CA GLY A 75 -1.81 5.44 -2.52
C GLY A 75 -1.76 4.04 -1.91
N ARG A 76 -0.79 3.20 -2.31
CA ARG A 76 -0.66 1.83 -1.78
C ARG A 76 -0.15 1.86 -0.36
N LEU A 77 -1.07 1.82 0.60
CA LEU A 77 -0.75 1.95 2.01
C LEU A 77 0.06 0.75 2.50
N ASP A 78 -0.32 -0.46 2.08
CA ASP A 78 0.40 -1.70 2.38
C ASP A 78 1.87 -1.65 1.97
N VAL A 79 2.14 -1.12 0.78
CA VAL A 79 3.49 -0.92 0.28
C VAL A 79 4.22 0.18 1.05
N THR A 80 3.54 1.28 1.35
CA THR A 80 4.11 2.42 2.10
C THR A 80 4.52 2.01 3.51
N GLU A 81 3.71 1.21 4.19
CA GLU A 81 4.02 0.62 5.49
C GLU A 81 5.22 -0.33 5.41
N ALA A 82 5.28 -1.20 4.38
CA ALA A 82 6.41 -2.11 4.20
C ALA A 82 7.73 -1.36 3.92
N VAL A 83 7.68 -0.28 3.12
CA VAL A 83 8.82 0.62 2.89
C VAL A 83 9.22 1.30 4.20
N GLY A 84 8.27 1.80 4.98
CA GLY A 84 8.50 2.38 6.30
C GLY A 84 9.18 1.42 7.27
N ALA A 85 8.66 0.19 7.39
CA ALA A 85 9.26 -0.86 8.21
C ALA A 85 10.70 -1.18 7.79
N ARG A 86 10.97 -1.18 6.47
CA ARG A 86 12.33 -1.35 5.96
C ARG A 86 13.24 -0.17 6.30
N ILE A 87 12.74 1.07 6.29
CA ILE A 87 13.50 2.25 6.70
C ILE A 87 13.83 2.19 8.20
N CYS A 88 12.90 1.74 9.04
CA CYS A 88 13.15 1.52 10.47
C CYS A 88 14.27 0.48 10.70
N LEU A 89 14.25 -0.61 9.92
CA LEU A 89 15.26 -1.68 10.02
C LEU A 89 16.68 -1.22 9.68
N ILE A 90 16.83 -0.29 8.74
CA ILE A 90 18.14 0.21 8.30
C ILE A 90 18.62 1.43 9.13
N ASN A 91 17.74 2.08 9.88
CA ASN A 91 18.05 3.17 10.82
C ASN A 91 17.65 2.78 12.25
N PRO A 92 18.32 1.78 12.86
CA PRO A 92 17.91 1.26 14.16
C PRO A 92 18.06 2.33 15.25
N GLY A 93 16.96 2.61 15.96
CA GLY A 93 16.92 3.55 17.09
C GLY A 93 16.69 5.01 16.70
N ASP A 94 16.70 5.33 15.41
CA ASP A 94 16.33 6.66 14.93
C ASP A 94 14.80 6.76 14.76
N PRO A 95 14.17 7.88 15.17
CA PRO A 95 12.76 8.10 14.89
C PRO A 95 12.58 8.27 13.38
N VAL A 96 11.58 7.57 12.82
CA VAL A 96 11.23 7.69 11.41
C VAL A 96 9.84 8.29 11.31
N THR A 97 9.72 9.45 10.67
CA THR A 97 8.43 10.09 10.42
C THR A 97 8.01 9.89 8.97
N LEU A 98 6.70 9.76 8.76
CA LEU A 98 6.09 9.68 7.45
C LEU A 98 5.10 10.83 7.27
N LEU A 99 5.32 11.64 6.26
CA LEU A 99 4.29 12.52 5.70
C LEU A 99 3.71 11.86 4.45
N TYR A 100 2.45 11.44 4.53
CA TYR A 100 1.73 10.82 3.44
C TYR A 100 0.49 11.65 3.08
N VAL A 101 0.52 12.22 1.88
CA VAL A 101 -0.53 13.10 1.36
C VAL A 101 -1.01 12.56 0.03
N CYS A 102 -2.32 12.44 -0.13
CA CYS A 102 -2.95 12.01 -1.38
C CYS A 102 -3.85 13.11 -1.92
N GLU A 103 -3.83 13.29 -3.24
CA GLU A 103 -4.77 14.12 -3.99
C GLU A 103 -5.78 13.21 -4.69
N GLY A 104 -7.05 13.33 -4.30
CA GLY A 104 -8.18 12.60 -4.83
C GLY A 104 -8.54 13.02 -6.26
N VAL A 105 -9.51 12.31 -6.85
CA VAL A 105 -9.95 12.55 -8.24
C VAL A 105 -10.67 13.90 -8.39
N ASP A 106 -11.31 14.35 -7.32
CA ASP A 106 -11.97 15.65 -7.17
C ASP A 106 -10.99 16.79 -6.83
N GLY A 107 -9.70 16.48 -6.66
CA GLY A 107 -8.68 17.43 -6.22
C GLY A 107 -8.64 17.65 -4.71
N GLU A 108 -9.46 16.93 -3.93
CA GLU A 108 -9.38 16.99 -2.47
C GLU A 108 -8.04 16.42 -2.00
N ARG A 109 -7.37 17.11 -1.08
CA ARG A 109 -6.12 16.64 -0.48
C ARG A 109 -6.38 16.08 0.89
N THR A 110 -6.00 14.82 1.08
CA THR A 110 -6.11 14.13 2.35
C THR A 110 -4.72 13.76 2.86
N THR A 111 -4.40 14.21 4.07
CA THR A 111 -3.22 13.73 4.79
C THR A 111 -3.58 12.43 5.49
N LEU A 112 -2.94 11.34 5.07
CA LEU A 112 -3.22 9.99 5.58
C LEU A 112 -2.33 9.63 6.77
N SER A 113 -1.21 10.33 6.97
CA SER A 113 -0.36 10.16 8.15
C SER A 113 -0.56 11.27 9.17
N LYS A 114 -0.33 10.96 10.45
CA LYS A 114 -0.23 12.00 11.48
C LYS A 114 1.13 12.70 11.34
N PRO A 115 1.18 14.04 11.32
CA PRO A 115 2.43 14.77 11.37
C PRO A 115 3.25 14.30 12.58
N ASP A 116 4.56 14.14 12.38
CA ASP A 116 5.53 13.81 13.44
C ASP A 116 5.26 12.50 14.20
N HIS A 117 4.42 11.61 13.65
CA HIS A 117 4.25 10.28 14.19
C HIS A 117 5.44 9.40 13.79
N ASP A 118 6.20 8.96 14.79
CA ASP A 118 7.19 7.92 14.60
C ASP A 118 6.50 6.62 14.18
N ILE A 119 6.82 6.15 12.98
CA ILE A 119 6.27 4.94 12.39
C ILE A 119 7.07 3.68 12.73
N CYS A 120 8.16 3.82 13.50
CA CYS A 120 8.89 2.68 14.04
C CYS A 120 8.26 2.24 15.37
N PRO A 121 7.46 1.16 15.42
CA PRO A 121 6.87 0.70 16.66
C PRO A 121 7.94 0.24 17.65
N ASP A 122 8.16 1.02 18.72
CA ASP A 122 8.92 0.68 19.93
C ASP A 122 10.28 -0.05 19.70
N GLY A 123 10.99 0.24 18.61
CA GLY A 123 12.26 -0.41 18.29
C GLY A 123 12.19 -1.93 18.05
N ARG A 124 11.03 -2.50 17.73
CA ARG A 124 10.86 -3.93 17.45
C ARG A 124 10.72 -4.19 15.94
N TRP A 125 11.82 -4.61 15.33
CA TRP A 125 11.85 -5.39 14.08
C TRP A 125 12.98 -6.41 14.13
#